data_AF-A0A645AGG5-F1
#
_entry.id   AF-A0A645AGG5-F1
#
_cell.length_a   1.000
_cell.length_b   1.000
_cell.length_c   1.000
_cell.angle_alpha   90.00
_cell.angle_beta   90.00
_cell.angle_gamma   90.00
#
_symmetry.space_group_name_H-M   'P 1'
#
loop_
_entity.id
_entity.type
_entity.pdbx_description
1 polymer ?
#
loop_
_entity_poly.entity_id
_entity_poly.type
_entity_poly.pdbx_seq_one_letter_code
_entity_poly.pdbx_strand_id
1 'polypeptide(L)'
;MILYTASLLSPEDIAIVISYSGQTRETVFAARAARERGCKVIAITQANGNTLAKLADFLLYIPGEEKTLRVGAMTSRVSGELILDLLYLGIAKHDPERTEESLRKTLDCIRSFQQV
;
A
#
# COMPACT_ATOMS: atom_id res chain seq x y z
N MET A 1 -12.61 -2.15 -8.82
CA MET A 1 -11.41 -1.29 -8.94
C MET A 1 -10.11 -2.11 -8.97
N ILE A 2 -9.82 -2.95 -7.96
CA ILE A 2 -8.54 -3.71 -7.87
C ILE A 2 -8.18 -4.54 -9.12
N LEU A 3 -9.14 -5.26 -9.72
CA LEU A 3 -8.88 -6.10 -10.90
C LEU A 3 -8.58 -5.28 -12.17
N TYR A 4 -9.24 -4.11 -12.31
CA TYR A 4 -9.02 -3.21 -13.44
C TYR A 4 -7.62 -2.60 -13.38
N THR A 5 -7.22 -2.07 -12.23
CA THR A 5 -5.88 -1.49 -12.06
C THR A 5 -4.80 -2.53 -12.27
N ALA A 6 -4.98 -3.76 -11.74
CA ALA A 6 -4.03 -4.85 -11.97
C ALA A 6 -3.85 -5.18 -13.45
N SER A 7 -4.88 -4.96 -14.29
CA SER A 7 -4.81 -5.22 -15.73
C SER A 7 -3.95 -4.23 -16.51
N LEU A 8 -3.75 -3.03 -15.96
CA LEU A 8 -3.04 -1.91 -16.58
C LEU A 8 -1.57 -1.79 -16.12
N LEU A 9 -1.11 -2.65 -15.21
CA LEU A 9 0.24 -2.59 -14.68
C LEU A 9 1.29 -2.89 -15.76
N SER A 10 2.42 -2.20 -15.65
CA SER A 10 3.63 -2.39 -16.45
C SER A 10 4.83 -2.75 -15.56
N PRO A 11 5.95 -3.23 -16.14
CA PRO A 11 7.17 -3.48 -15.39
C PRO A 11 7.80 -2.25 -14.72
N GLU A 12 7.42 -1.04 -15.13
CA GLU A 12 7.90 0.22 -14.53
C GLU A 12 7.06 0.66 -13.31
N ASP A 13 5.94 -0.02 -13.07
CA ASP A 13 5.09 0.24 -11.92
C ASP A 13 5.55 -0.55 -10.68
N ILE A 14 5.04 -0.14 -9.52
CA ILE A 14 5.15 -0.89 -8.28
C ILE A 14 3.78 -1.07 -7.63
N ALA A 15 3.45 -2.30 -7.23
CA ALA A 15 2.20 -2.63 -6.56
C ALA A 15 2.39 -2.66 -5.04
N ILE A 16 1.75 -1.72 -4.34
CA ILE A 16 1.67 -1.73 -2.87
C ILE A 16 0.36 -2.42 -2.47
N VAL A 17 0.48 -3.53 -1.76
CA VAL A 17 -0.64 -4.42 -1.46
C VAL A 17 -0.77 -4.60 0.05
N ILE A 18 -1.93 -4.23 0.60
CA ILE A 18 -2.17 -4.20 2.05
C ILE A 18 -3.26 -5.21 2.41
N SER A 19 -2.94 -6.17 3.27
CA SER A 19 -3.92 -7.08 3.85
C SER A 19 -3.37 -7.69 5.14
N TYR A 20 -4.03 -7.44 6.26
CA TYR A 20 -3.62 -8.00 7.55
C TYR A 20 -3.62 -9.54 7.54
N SER A 21 -4.70 -10.19 7.10
CA SER A 21 -4.75 -11.66 7.00
C SER A 21 -3.77 -12.21 5.96
N GLY A 22 -3.51 -11.43 4.90
CA GLY A 22 -2.74 -11.88 3.73
C GLY A 22 -3.43 -13.02 2.96
N GLN A 23 -4.75 -13.17 3.14
CA GLN A 23 -5.58 -14.21 2.53
C GLN A 23 -6.77 -13.65 1.74
N THR A 24 -6.99 -12.33 1.77
CA THR A 24 -8.07 -11.69 1.01
C THR A 24 -7.92 -12.02 -0.48
N ARG A 25 -8.89 -12.75 -1.05
CA ARG A 25 -8.79 -13.37 -2.39
C ARG A 25 -8.42 -12.36 -3.46
N GLU A 26 -9.14 -11.24 -3.51
CA GLU A 26 -8.97 -10.18 -4.49
C GLU A 26 -7.59 -9.52 -4.36
N THR A 27 -7.11 -9.37 -3.12
CA THR A 27 -5.80 -8.78 -2.81
C THR A 27 -4.66 -9.70 -3.23
N VAL A 28 -4.76 -10.99 -2.90
CA VAL A 28 -3.80 -12.02 -3.32
C VAL A 28 -3.79 -12.18 -4.83
N PHE A 29 -4.96 -12.14 -5.47
CA PHE A 29 -5.08 -12.15 -6.92
C PHE A 29 -4.39 -10.94 -7.55
N ALA A 30 -4.61 -9.73 -7.03
CA ALA A 30 -3.97 -8.52 -7.53
C ALA A 30 -2.43 -8.58 -7.42
N ALA A 31 -1.89 -9.05 -6.29
CA ALA A 31 -0.46 -9.22 -6.10
C ALA A 31 0.14 -10.22 -7.10
N ARG A 32 -0.54 -11.35 -7.33
CA ARG A 32 -0.14 -12.35 -8.33
C ARG A 32 -0.13 -11.75 -9.74
N ALA A 33 -1.21 -11.06 -10.11
CA ALA A 33 -1.39 -10.46 -11.42
C ALA A 33 -0.38 -9.33 -11.70
N ALA A 34 0.02 -8.58 -10.66
CA ALA A 34 1.11 -7.60 -10.76
C ALA A 34 2.44 -8.30 -11.09
N ARG A 35 2.77 -9.35 -10.34
CA ARG A 35 4.01 -10.11 -10.53
C ARG A 35 4.08 -10.78 -11.90
N GLU A 36 2.97 -11.35 -12.38
CA GLU A 36 2.86 -11.94 -13.73
C GLU A 36 3.10 -10.92 -14.85
N ARG A 37 2.85 -9.64 -14.59
CA ARG A 37 3.15 -8.51 -15.50
C ARG A 37 4.57 -7.95 -15.33
N GLY A 38 5.39 -8.54 -14.48
CA GLY A 38 6.76 -8.09 -14.21
C GLY A 38 6.87 -6.90 -13.25
N CYS A 39 5.75 -6.45 -12.67
CA CYS A 39 5.72 -5.39 -11.67
C CYS A 39 6.27 -5.92 -10.33
N LYS A 40 7.01 -5.06 -9.61
CA LYS A 40 7.46 -5.33 -8.25
C LYS A 40 6.31 -5.23 -7.25
N VAL A 41 6.30 -6.09 -6.24
CA VAL A 41 5.25 -6.13 -5.22
C VAL A 41 5.81 -5.82 -3.83
N ILE A 42 5.27 -4.78 -3.20
CA ILE A 42 5.45 -4.50 -1.77
C ILE A 42 4.20 -4.99 -1.04
N ALA A 43 4.37 -5.85 -0.03
CA ALA A 43 3.26 -6.30 0.81
C ALA A 43 3.34 -5.76 2.24
N ILE A 44 2.23 -5.18 2.70
CA ILE A 44 2.01 -4.81 4.11
C ILE A 44 1.03 -5.82 4.71
N THR A 45 1.53 -6.71 5.57
CA THR A 45 0.76 -7.86 6.09
C THR A 45 1.31 -8.34 7.43
N GLN A 46 0.59 -9.22 8.13
CA GLN A 46 1.10 -9.75 9.40
C GLN A 46 2.23 -10.77 9.20
N ALA A 47 3.12 -10.89 10.19
CA ALA A 47 4.28 -11.79 10.15
C ALA A 47 3.93 -13.26 10.47
N ASN A 48 3.21 -13.94 9.58
CA ASN A 48 2.81 -15.34 9.77
C ASN A 48 3.01 -16.25 8.53
N GLY A 49 3.78 -15.79 7.54
CA GLY A 49 4.05 -16.58 6.33
C GLY A 49 2.83 -16.80 5.44
N ASN A 50 1.85 -15.88 5.49
CA ASN A 50 0.63 -15.93 4.68
C ASN A 50 0.88 -15.90 3.15
N THR A 51 -0.21 -16.09 2.40
CA THR A 51 -0.15 -16.22 0.93
C THR A 51 0.35 -14.95 0.27
N LEU A 52 -0.11 -13.77 0.72
CA LEU A 52 0.37 -12.50 0.22
C LEU A 52 1.87 -12.33 0.45
N ALA A 53 2.38 -12.73 1.63
CA ALA A 53 3.79 -12.60 1.96
C ALA A 53 4.70 -13.35 0.97
N LYS A 54 4.26 -14.51 0.49
CA LYS A 54 4.99 -15.34 -0.49
C LYS A 54 5.03 -14.75 -1.91
N LEU A 55 4.17 -13.78 -2.20
CA LEU A 55 4.08 -13.15 -3.51
C LEU A 55 4.89 -11.85 -3.62
N ALA A 56 5.35 -11.31 -2.49
CA ALA A 56 6.00 -10.00 -2.44
C ALA A 56 7.50 -10.07 -2.74
N ASP A 57 8.02 -9.06 -3.43
CA ASP A 57 9.46 -8.78 -3.53
C ASP A 57 9.97 -8.11 -2.24
N PHE A 58 9.13 -7.27 -1.63
CA PHE A 58 9.45 -6.53 -0.40
C PHE A 58 8.34 -6.72 0.64
N LEU A 59 8.73 -7.07 1.87
CA LEU A 59 7.81 -7.35 2.96
C LEU A 59 7.94 -6.33 4.08
N LEU A 60 6.80 -5.73 4.43
CA LEU A 60 6.67 -4.80 5.54
C LEU A 60 5.66 -5.39 6.53
N TYR A 61 6.16 -5.96 7.62
CA TYR A 61 5.32 -6.66 8.57
C TYR A 61 4.63 -5.72 9.56
N ILE A 62 3.36 -6.02 9.84
CA ILE A 62 2.63 -5.46 10.97
C ILE A 62 2.43 -6.52 12.07
N PRO A 63 2.21 -6.10 13.33
CA PRO A 63 1.97 -7.03 14.43
C PRO A 63 0.79 -7.95 14.16
N GLY A 64 0.96 -9.25 14.44
CA GLY A 64 -0.08 -10.28 14.28
C GLY A 64 -1.10 -10.36 15.43
N GLU A 65 -1.03 -9.47 16.41
CA GLU A 65 -1.87 -9.54 17.61
C GLU A 65 -3.16 -8.72 17.45
N GLU A 66 -4.16 -9.28 16.78
CA GLU A 66 -5.55 -8.79 16.87
C GLU A 66 -6.32 -9.67 17.86
N LYS A 67 -6.59 -9.15 19.06
CA LYS A 67 -7.33 -9.90 20.08
C LYS A 67 -8.82 -9.90 19.74
N THR A 68 -9.41 -11.09 19.64
CA THR A 68 -10.82 -11.32 19.27
C THR A 68 -11.86 -10.61 20.14
N LEU A 69 -11.49 -10.23 21.38
CA LEU A 69 -12.43 -9.82 22.43
C LEU A 69 -12.37 -8.34 22.83
N ARG A 70 -11.37 -7.55 22.40
CA ARG A 70 -11.42 -6.11 22.64
C ARG A 70 -10.40 -5.36 21.81
N VAL A 71 -10.88 -4.28 21.20
CA VAL A 71 -10.25 -3.43 20.19
C VAL A 71 -10.34 -4.09 18.81
N GLY A 72 -11.16 -3.51 17.93
CA GLY A 72 -11.29 -3.94 16.54
C GLY A 72 -9.97 -3.81 15.78
N ALA A 73 -10.03 -3.76 14.45
CA ALA A 73 -8.83 -3.75 13.61
C ALA A 73 -7.93 -2.49 13.72
N MET A 74 -7.97 -1.77 14.85
CA MET A 74 -7.23 -0.56 15.13
C MET A 74 -5.73 -0.81 15.14
N THR A 75 -5.23 -1.83 15.85
CA THR A 75 -3.77 -2.07 15.92
C THR A 75 -3.20 -2.39 14.54
N SER A 76 -3.86 -3.28 13.78
CA SER A 76 -3.40 -3.66 12.44
C SER A 76 -3.50 -2.48 11.46
N ARG A 77 -4.59 -1.70 11.51
CA ARG A 77 -4.78 -0.50 10.68
C ARG A 77 -3.77 0.59 11.00
N VAL A 78 -3.64 0.98 12.27
CA VAL A 78 -2.67 2.01 12.70
C VAL A 78 -1.25 1.59 12.36
N SER A 79 -0.90 0.31 12.52
CA SER A 79 0.41 -0.20 12.10
C SER A 79 0.62 -0.09 10.59
N GLY A 80 -0.41 -0.42 9.80
CA GLY A 80 -0.38 -0.27 8.34
C GLY A 80 -0.27 1.19 7.90
N GLU A 81 -1.02 2.10 8.51
CA GLU A 81 -0.97 3.54 8.28
C GLU A 81 0.40 4.11 8.63
N LEU A 82 0.96 3.75 9.79
CA LEU A 82 2.31 4.14 10.18
C LEU A 82 3.37 3.71 9.15
N ILE A 83 3.26 2.49 8.61
CA ILE A 83 4.18 2.03 7.57
C ILE A 83 4.06 2.89 6.31
N LEU A 84 2.84 3.26 5.90
CA LEU A 84 2.62 4.14 4.75
C LEU A 84 3.22 5.54 5.00
N ASP A 85 3.07 6.08 6.20
CA ASP A 85 3.68 7.36 6.58
C ASP A 85 5.21 7.29 6.53
N LEU A 86 5.81 6.20 6.98
CA LEU A 86 7.26 5.99 6.91
C LEU A 86 7.74 5.89 5.45
N LEU A 87 7.00 5.21 4.57
CA LEU A 87 7.29 5.17 3.15
C LEU A 87 7.19 6.56 2.52
N TYR A 88 6.14 7.31 2.85
CA TYR A 88 5.98 8.70 2.40
C TYR A 88 7.14 9.57 2.87
N LEU A 89 7.51 9.53 4.15
CA LEU A 89 8.63 10.30 4.69
C LEU A 89 9.95 9.92 4.04
N GLY A 90 10.16 8.64 3.72
CA GLY A 90 11.32 8.18 2.95
C GLY A 90 11.40 8.82 1.57
N ILE A 91 10.29 8.85 0.83
CA ILE A 91 10.19 9.49 -0.50
C ILE A 91 10.38 11.00 -0.37
N ALA A 92 9.69 11.64 0.58
CA ALA A 92 9.73 13.08 0.81
C ALA A 92 11.14 13.56 1.16
N LYS A 93 11.88 12.78 1.95
CA LYS A 93 13.26 13.08 2.30
C LYS A 93 14.22 12.85 1.12
N HIS A 94 13.92 11.88 0.25
CA HIS A 94 14.77 11.56 -0.89
C HIS A 94 14.72 12.63 -1.99
N ASP A 95 13.53 13.18 -2.26
CA ASP A 95 13.31 14.21 -3.27
C ASP A 95 12.36 15.31 -2.74
N PRO A 96 12.89 16.29 -1.97
CA PRO A 96 12.09 17.34 -1.36
C PRO A 96 11.42 18.26 -2.39
N GLU A 97 12.09 18.57 -3.50
CA GLU A 97 11.61 19.49 -4.54
C GLU A 97 10.38 18.90 -5.24
N ARG A 98 10.47 17.65 -5.70
CA ARG A 98 9.33 16.95 -6.33
C ARG A 98 8.16 16.76 -5.36
N THR A 99 8.47 16.57 -4.08
CA THR A 99 7.45 16.46 -3.03
C THR A 99 6.72 17.78 -2.83
N GLU A 100 7.44 18.90 -2.74
CA GLU A 100 6.84 20.23 -2.67
C GLU A 100 5.97 20.52 -3.91
N GLU A 101 6.45 20.20 -5.10
CA GLU A 101 5.70 20.38 -6.34
C GLU A 101 4.39 19.57 -6.32
N SER A 102 4.43 18.32 -5.86
CA SER A 102 3.26 17.44 -5.76
C SER A 102 2.24 17.95 -4.74
N LEU A 103 2.71 18.48 -3.60
CA LEU A 103 1.85 19.11 -2.59
C LEU A 103 1.19 20.37 -3.14
N ARG A 104 1.93 21.21 -3.89
CA ARG A 104 1.40 22.43 -4.51
C ARG A 104 0.32 22.10 -5.54
N LYS A 105 0.56 21.13 -6.43
CA LYS A 105 -0.45 20.65 -7.41
C LYS A 105 -1.74 20.21 -6.73
N THR A 106 -1.62 19.48 -5.63
CA THR A 106 -2.79 19.00 -4.86
C THR A 106 -3.54 20.17 -4.22
N LEU A 107 -2.83 21.14 -3.64
CA LEU A 107 -3.42 22.34 -3.04
C LEU A 107 -4.15 23.22 -4.07
N ASP A 108 -3.54 23.43 -5.23
CA ASP A 108 -4.13 24.23 -6.31
C ASP A 108 -5.41 23.59 -6.86
N CYS A 109 -5.44 22.26 -6.98
CA CYS A 109 -6.64 21.50 -7.34
C CYS A 109 -7.79 21.74 -6.33
N ILE A 110 -7.51 21.60 -5.02
CA ILE A 110 -8.51 21.83 -3.97
C ILE A 110 -9.05 23.27 -4.01
N ARG A 111 -8.15 24.25 -4.18
CA ARG A 111 -8.53 25.68 -4.29
C ARG A 111 -9.44 25.93 -5.48
N SER A 112 -9.13 25.34 -6.63
CA SER A 112 -9.94 25.48 -7.84
C SER A 112 -11.35 24.90 -7.67
N PHE A 113 -11.49 23.82 -6.89
CA PHE A 113 -12.80 23.22 -6.57
C PHE A 113 -13.63 24.09 -5.61
N GLN A 114 -13.00 24.75 -4.64
CA GLN A 114 -13.70 25.60 -3.65
C GLN A 114 -14.17 26.96 -4.20
N GLN A 115 -13.72 27.35 -5.40
CA GLN A 115 -14.13 28.60 -6.07
C GLN A 115 -15.33 28.43 -7.02
N VAL A 116 -15.81 27.19 -7.19
CA VAL A 116 -17.02 26.83 -7.96
C VAL A 116 -18.20 26.70 -7.01
#